data_AF-A0A829GCL4-F1
#
_entry.id   AF-A0A829GCL4-F1
#
_cell.length_a   1.000
_cell.length_b   1.000
_cell.length_c   1.000
_cell.angle_alpha   90.00
_cell.angle_beta   90.00
_cell.angle_gamma   90.00
#
_symmetry.space_group_name_H-M   'P 1'
#
loop_
_entity.id
_entity.type
_entity.pdbx_description
1 polymer ?
#
loop_
_entity_poly.entity_id
_entity_poly.type
_entity_poly.pdbx_seq_one_letter_code
_entity_poly.pdbx_strand_id
1 'polypeptide(L)' 'MAKKSKIAKEKKIEATIAKYAPLRAKYKAEHNYAALQALPRNASPVRAHSRDELDGRPHAYMRKFKMSRLNFRDLAHKG' A
#
# COMPACT_ATOMS: atom_id res chain seq x y z
N MET A 1 17.53 1.40 -4.36
CA MET A 1 16.30 1.55 -5.17
C MET A 1 15.59 0.21 -5.29
N ALA A 2 14.26 0.19 -5.21
CA ALA A 2 13.49 -1.03 -5.35
C ALA A 2 13.43 -1.52 -6.81
N LYS A 3 13.24 -2.84 -7.00
CA LYS A 3 12.99 -3.42 -8.33
C LYS A 3 11.70 -2.85 -8.89
N LYS A 4 11.69 -2.47 -10.19
CA LYS A 4 10.49 -1.98 -10.89
C LYS A 4 9.29 -2.92 -10.73
N SER A 5 9.53 -4.23 -10.74
CA SER A 5 8.49 -5.25 -10.51
C SER A 5 7.83 -5.17 -9.13
N LYS A 6 8.56 -4.76 -8.08
CA LYS A 6 8.00 -4.59 -6.73
C LYS A 6 7.13 -3.34 -6.64
N ILE A 7 7.53 -2.24 -7.28
CA ILE A 7 6.74 -1.01 -7.34
C ILE A 7 5.43 -1.27 -8.10
N ALA A 8 5.50 -1.95 -9.26
CA ALA A 8 4.32 -2.33 -10.02
C ALA A 8 3.39 -3.29 -9.25
N LYS A 9 3.97 -4.22 -8.47
CA LYS A 9 3.19 -5.12 -7.62
C LYS A 9 2.40 -4.35 -6.56
N GLU A 10 2.99 -3.34 -5.92
CA GLU A 10 2.32 -2.52 -4.91
C GLU A 10 1.15 -1.75 -5.51
N LYS A 11 1.37 -1.08 -6.66
CA LYS A 11 0.32 -0.37 -7.40
C LYS A 11 -0.86 -1.30 -7.76
N LYS A 12 -0.57 -2.54 -8.15
CA LYS A 12 -1.62 -3.55 -8.42
C LYS A 12 -2.40 -3.91 -7.15
N ILE A 13 -1.74 -4.02 -6.00
CA ILE A 13 -2.38 -4.31 -4.71
C ILE A 13 -3.27 -3.14 -4.31
N GLU A 14 -2.77 -1.89 -4.37
CA GLU A 14 -3.55 -0.68 -4.06
C GLU A 14 -4.81 -0.58 -4.94
N ALA A 15 -4.68 -0.80 -6.25
CA ALA A 15 -5.82 -0.82 -7.17
C ALA A 15 -6.84 -1.91 -6.82
N THR A 16 -6.36 -3.09 -6.41
CA THR A 16 -7.23 -4.20 -5.98
C THR A 16 -7.97 -3.85 -4.69
N ILE A 17 -7.28 -3.26 -3.71
CA ILE A 17 -7.90 -2.82 -2.45
C ILE A 17 -8.98 -1.78 -2.73
N ALA A 18 -8.68 -0.77 -3.56
CA ALA A 18 -9.65 0.26 -3.92
C ALA A 18 -10.91 -0.33 -4.58
N LYS A 19 -10.73 -1.30 -5.49
CA LYS A 19 -11.85 -1.98 -6.17
C LYS A 19 -12.78 -2.73 -5.21
N TYR A 20 -12.22 -3.42 -4.22
CA TYR A 20 -12.99 -4.30 -3.32
C TYR A 20 -13.29 -3.69 -1.95
N ALA A 21 -12.82 -2.46 -1.66
CA ALA A 21 -13.08 -1.74 -0.42
C ALA A 21 -14.58 -1.67 -0.03
N PRO A 22 -15.52 -1.28 -0.93
CA PRO A 22 -16.94 -1.19 -0.55
C PRO A 22 -17.54 -2.58 -0.28
N LEU A 23 -17.21 -3.58 -1.11
CA LEU A 23 -17.74 -4.93 -0.98
C LEU A 23 -17.26 -5.59 0.33
N ARG A 24 -15.98 -5.40 0.67
CA ARG A 24 -15.40 -5.91 1.91
C ARG A 24 -15.99 -5.23 3.15
N ALA A 25 -16.33 -3.93 3.07
CA ALA A 25 -16.99 -3.23 4.16
C ALA A 25 -18.38 -3.80 4.44
N LYS A 26 -19.16 -4.09 3.38
CA LYS A 26 -20.48 -4.76 3.50
C LYS A 26 -20.37 -6.13 4.16
N TYR A 27 -19.52 -7.02 3.64
CA TYR A 27 -19.36 -8.37 4.21
C TYR A 27 -18.84 -8.37 5.64
N LYS A 28 -18.03 -7.37 6.01
CA LYS A 28 -17.57 -7.23 7.39
C LYS A 28 -18.68 -6.78 8.34
N ALA A 29 -19.59 -5.93 7.89
CA ALA A 29 -20.76 -5.50 8.66
C ALA A 29 -21.80 -6.64 8.82
N GLU A 30 -21.97 -7.46 7.78
CA GLU A 30 -22.87 -8.62 7.77
C GLU A 30 -22.31 -9.85 8.51
N HIS A 31 -21.08 -9.79 9.02
CA HIS A 31 -20.36 -10.93 9.60
C HIS A 31 -20.28 -12.17 8.69
N ASN A 32 -20.36 -11.99 7.36
CA ASN A 32 -20.29 -13.07 6.40
C ASN A 32 -18.82 -13.43 6.10
N TYR A 33 -18.25 -14.30 6.95
CA TYR A 33 -16.85 -14.71 6.85
C TYR A 33 -16.55 -15.54 5.59
N ALA A 34 -17.51 -16.33 5.09
CA ALA A 34 -17.34 -17.13 3.88
C ALA A 34 -17.18 -16.24 2.64
N ALA A 35 -18.05 -15.23 2.48
CA ALA A 35 -17.95 -14.25 1.40
C ALA A 35 -16.67 -13.40 1.51
N LEU A 36 -16.24 -13.07 2.73
CA LEU A 36 -15.01 -12.31 2.96
C LEU A 36 -13.76 -13.11 2.56
N GLN A 37 -13.75 -14.42 2.80
CA GLN A 37 -12.65 -15.31 2.38
C GLN A 37 -12.62 -15.58 0.88
N ALA A 38 -13.76 -15.51 0.19
CA ALA A 38 -13.84 -15.67 -1.26
C ALA A 38 -13.20 -14.50 -2.04
N LEU A 39 -12.98 -13.34 -1.40
CA LEU A 39 -12.33 -12.20 -2.02
C LEU A 39 -10.85 -12.49 -2.36
N PRO A 40 -10.30 -11.84 -3.40
CA PRO A 40 -8.88 -11.97 -3.73
C PRO A 40 -7.99 -11.63 -2.53
N ARG A 41 -6.94 -12.42 -2.28
CA ARG A 41 -6.03 -12.22 -1.13
C ARG A 41 -5.45 -10.79 -1.03
N ASN A 42 -5.22 -10.14 -2.17
CA ASN A 42 -4.67 -8.78 -2.25
C ASN A 42 -5.73 -7.69 -2.06
N ALA A 43 -7.01 -8.02 -1.96
CA ALA A 43 -8.08 -7.07 -1.63
C ALA A 43 -8.04 -6.62 -0.15
N SER A 44 -7.27 -7.32 0.69
CA SER A 44 -7.13 -6.95 2.11
C SER A 44 -6.18 -5.76 2.27
N PRO A 45 -6.58 -4.68 2.98
CA PRO A 45 -5.72 -3.52 3.22
C PRO A 45 -4.45 -3.85 4.03
N VAL A 46 -4.45 -4.96 4.78
CA VAL A 46 -3.30 -5.45 5.55
C VAL A 46 -2.13 -5.87 4.64
N ARG A 47 -2.37 -6.06 3.34
CA ARG A 47 -1.33 -6.43 2.37
C ARG A 47 -0.59 -5.24 1.76
N ALA A 48 -1.14 -4.03 1.88
CA ALA A 48 -0.49 -2.83 1.39
C ALA A 48 0.77 -2.53 2.21
N HIS A 49 1.84 -2.13 1.54
CA HIS A 49 3.11 -1.78 2.15
C HIS A 49 3.55 -0.40 1.65
N SER A 50 3.61 0.57 2.55
CA SER A 50 4.09 1.92 2.22
C SER A 50 5.53 1.88 1.70
N ARG A 51 5.75 2.53 0.55
CA ARG A 51 7.07 2.70 -0.06
C ARG A 51 7.27 4.17 -0.35
N ASP A 52 8.53 4.58 -0.32
CA ASP A 52 8.93 5.89 -0.82
C ASP A 52 8.48 6.07 -2.27
N GLU A 53 7.86 7.21 -2.58
CA GLU A 53 7.33 7.54 -3.90
C GLU A 53 8.44 7.73 -4.96
N LEU A 54 9.64 8.14 -4.54
CA LEU A 54 10.75 8.41 -5.44
C LEU A 54 11.53 7.14 -5.81
N ASP A 55 12.04 6.43 -4.80
CA ASP A 55 12.98 5.31 -4.99
C ASP A 55 12.38 3.91 -4.72
N GLY A 56 11.14 3.87 -4.21
CA GLY A 56 10.43 2.65 -3.85
C GLY A 56 10.96 1.96 -2.58
N ARG A 57 11.79 2.62 -1.77
CA ARG A 57 12.37 2.01 -0.56
C ARG A 57 11.27 1.64 0.43
N PRO A 58 11.24 0.38 0.90
CA PRO A 58 10.18 -0.08 1.82
C PRO A 58 10.43 0.38 3.26
N HIS A 59 11.67 0.54 3.69
CA HIS A 59 11.98 0.82 5.10
C HIS A 59 12.17 2.29 5.40
N ALA A 60 11.91 2.66 6.66
CA ALA A 60 12.01 4.04 7.18
C ALA A 60 11.18 5.04 6.35
N TYR A 61 9.93 4.67 6.09
CA TYR A 61 8.95 5.51 5.40
C TYR A 61 8.31 6.50 6.39
N MET A 62 8.34 7.79 6.04
CA MET A 62 7.70 8.85 6.80
C MET A 62 6.34 9.18 6.20
N ARG A 63 5.25 8.86 6.92
CA ARG A 63 3.88 9.01 6.42
C ARG A 63 3.48 10.44 6.04
N LYS A 64 4.00 11.45 6.76
CA LYS A 64 3.71 12.87 6.49
C LYS A 64 4.26 13.35 5.14
N PHE A 65 5.46 12.88 4.79
CA PHE A 65 6.18 13.32 3.58
C PHE A 65 6.14 12.30 2.44
N LYS A 66 5.60 11.11 2.71
CA LYS A 66 5.51 9.98 1.79
C LYS A 66 6.84 9.53 1.16
N MET A 67 7.93 9.70 1.89
CA MET A 67 9.28 9.38 1.42
C MET A 67 10.11 8.69 2.50
N SER A 68 11.25 8.16 2.11
CA SER A 68 12.22 7.54 3.00
C SER A 68 13.07 8.59 3.72
N ARG A 69 13.67 8.18 4.84
CA ARG A 69 14.57 9.05 5.63
C ARG A 69 15.73 9.68 4.85
N LEU A 70 16.22 9.02 3.79
CA LEU A 70 17.38 9.49 3.02
C LEU A 70 16.96 10.62 2.08
N ASN A 71 15.92 10.37 1.28
CA ASN A 71 15.35 11.37 0.39
C ASN A 71 14.80 12.57 1.16
N PHE A 72 14.20 12.34 2.32
CA PHE A 72 13.80 13.42 3.22
C PHE A 72 14.97 14.30 3.62
N ARG A 73 16.07 13.70 4.09
CA ARG A 73 17.26 14.44 4.52
C ARG A 73 17.87 15.22 3.36
N ASP A 74 17.99 14.60 2.19
CA ASP A 74 18.62 15.24 1.04
C ASP A 74 17.76 16.38 0.47
N LEU A 75 16.42 16.26 0.52
CA LEU A 75 15.51 17.35 0.15
C LEU A 75 15.48 18.46 1.20
N ALA A 76 15.51 18.12 2.49
CA ALA A 76 15.56 19.10 3.58
C ALA A 76 16.85 19.94 3.56
N HIS A 77 17.98 19.38 3.12
CA HIS A 77 19.22 20.15 2.96
C HIS A 77 19.27 21.00 1.68
N LYS A 78 18.40 20.72 0.71
CA LYS A 78 18.28 21.49 -0.54
C LYS A 78 17.23 22.60 -0.45
N GLY A 79 16.56 22.74 0.69
CA GLY A 79 15.56 23.77 1.00
C GLY A 79 15.56 24.08 2.49
#